data_AF-G4RGY6-F1
#
_entry.id   AF-G4RGY6-F1
#
_cell.length_a   1.000
_cell.length_b   1.000
_cell.length_c   1.000
_cell.angle_alpha   90.00
_cell.angle_beta   90.00
_cell.angle_gamma   90.00
#
_symmetry.space_group_name_H-M   'P 1'
#
loop_
_entity.id
_entity.type
_entity.pdbx_description
1 polymer ?
#
loop_
_entity_poly.entity_id
_entity_poly.type
_entity_poly.pdbx_seq_one_letter_code
_entity_poly.pdbx_strand_id
1 'polypeptide(L)' 'MTGDDGEVTAWGFETDDPSRLRRQGITPVYWQPGDTVTVITNPLRDGRPAGHLVGAIKADGATFGNVEGLVPPTQE' A
#
# COMPACT_ATOMS: atom_id res chain seq x y z
N MET A 1 -10.07 -2.60 -0.14
CA MET A 1 -9.77 -3.97 -0.60
C MET A 1 -11.08 -4.71 -0.69
N THR A 2 -11.26 -5.56 -1.71
CA THR A 2 -12.47 -6.37 -1.86
C THR A 2 -12.22 -7.73 -1.21
N GLY A 3 -13.10 -8.13 -0.27
CA GLY A 3 -13.07 -9.45 0.35
C GLY A 3 -13.59 -10.53 -0.59
N ASP A 4 -13.43 -11.80 -0.20
CA ASP A 4 -13.91 -12.96 -0.98
C ASP A 4 -15.44 -12.97 -1.16
N ASP A 5 -16.16 -12.25 -0.30
CA ASP A 5 -17.60 -12.01 -0.34
C ASP A 5 -18.02 -10.87 -1.29
N GLY A 6 -17.06 -10.18 -1.91
CA GLY A 6 -17.29 -9.02 -2.76
C GLY A 6 -17.47 -7.71 -1.98
N GLU A 7 -17.35 -7.71 -0.65
CA GLU A 7 -17.47 -6.49 0.15
C GLU A 7 -16.19 -5.65 0.05
N VAL A 8 -16.35 -4.35 -0.18
CA VAL A 8 -15.23 -3.40 -0.19
C VAL A 8 -14.99 -2.89 1.24
N THR A 9 -13.88 -3.31 1.83
CA THR A 9 -13.41 -2.79 3.12
C THR A 9 -12.40 -1.66 2.92
N ALA A 10 -12.60 -0.54 3.62
CA ALA A 10 -11.60 0.53 3.70
C ALA A 10 -10.46 0.11 4.63
N TRP A 11 -9.22 0.21 4.14
CA TRP A 11 -8.01 -0.11 4.91
C TRP A 11 -7.19 1.16 5.18
N GLY A 12 -6.69 1.28 6.41
CA GLY A 12 -5.76 2.34 6.81
C GLY A 12 -4.32 1.83 6.92
N PHE A 13 -3.35 2.59 6.42
CA PHE A 13 -1.94 2.21 6.53
C PHE A 13 -1.10 3.33 7.12
N GLU A 14 -0.24 2.96 8.08
CA GLU A 14 0.76 3.84 8.66
C GLU A 14 2.13 3.61 8.01
N THR A 15 2.92 4.67 7.91
CA THR A 15 4.25 4.67 7.30
C THR A 15 5.25 5.44 8.19
N ASP A 16 6.48 5.61 7.70
CA ASP A 16 7.54 6.38 8.37
C ASP A 16 7.23 7.89 8.45
N ASP A 17 8.07 8.64 9.16
CA ASP A 17 7.93 10.09 9.28
C ASP A 17 8.02 10.82 7.93
N PRO A 18 7.33 11.97 7.77
CA PRO A 18 7.30 12.71 6.51
C PRO A 18 8.68 13.13 5.95
N SER A 19 9.69 13.32 6.80
CA SER A 19 11.03 13.73 6.33
C SER A 19 11.76 12.55 5.68
N ARG A 20 11.62 11.36 6.25
CA ARG A 20 12.15 10.12 5.68
C ARG A 20 11.45 9.75 4.38
N LEU A 21 10.13 9.84 4.33
CA LEU A 21 9.34 9.60 3.11
C LEU A 21 9.79 10.50 1.95
N ARG A 22 9.92 11.81 2.20
CA ARG A 22 10.37 12.77 1.17
C ARG A 22 11.76 12.45 0.63
N ARG A 23 12.69 11.98 1.48
CA ARG A 23 14.03 11.56 1.04
C ARG A 23 14.01 10.34 0.13
N GLN A 24 12.96 9.52 0.22
CA GLN A 24 12.72 8.37 -0.66
C GLN A 24 11.93 8.74 -1.92
N GLY A 25 11.64 10.01 -2.15
CA GLY A 25 10.81 10.46 -3.28
C GLY A 25 9.31 10.26 -3.08
N ILE A 26 8.89 9.82 -1.89
CA ILE A 26 7.48 9.63 -1.55
C ILE A 26 6.91 10.98 -1.11
N THR A 27 5.91 11.46 -1.86
CA THR A 27 5.25 12.74 -1.63
C THR A 27 3.76 12.53 -1.36
N PRO A 28 3.02 13.55 -0.88
CA PRO A 28 1.57 13.42 -0.68
C PRO A 28 0.77 13.06 -1.93
N VAL A 29 1.37 13.22 -3.12
CA VAL A 29 0.77 12.88 -4.41
C VAL A 29 1.30 11.58 -5.01
N TYR A 30 2.18 10.87 -4.30
CA TYR A 30 2.78 9.61 -4.77
C TYR A 30 1.72 8.53 -5.04
N TRP A 31 0.70 8.48 -4.19
CA TRP A 31 -0.54 7.74 -4.44
C TRP A 31 -1.65 8.71 -4.80
N GLN A 32 -2.40 8.40 -5.86
CA GLN A 32 -3.58 9.13 -6.29
C GLN A 32 -4.83 8.25 -6.18
N PRO A 33 -6.03 8.85 -6.01
CA PRO A 33 -7.27 8.12 -6.19
C PRO A 33 -7.30 7.41 -7.56
N GLY A 34 -7.60 6.12 -7.56
CA GLY A 34 -7.59 5.27 -8.75
C GLY A 34 -6.30 4.46 -8.95
N ASP A 35 -5.23 4.73 -8.19
CA ASP A 35 -4.05 3.86 -8.21
C ASP A 35 -4.42 2.46 -7.71
N THR A 36 -4.09 1.45 -8.52
CA THR A 36 -4.13 0.05 -8.10
C THR A 36 -2.73 -0.35 -7.63
N VAL A 37 -2.66 -0.95 -6.44
CA VAL A 37 -1.40 -1.35 -5.78
C VAL A 37 -1.50 -2.75 -5.19
N THR A 38 -0.41 -3.51 -5.25
CA THR A 38 -0.22 -4.72 -4.45
C THR A 38 0.59 -4.35 -3.22
N VAL A 39 0.18 -4.79 -2.02
CA VAL A 39 0.83 -4.41 -0.76
C VAL A 39 1.16 -5.61 0.12
N ILE A 40 2.22 -5.47 0.92
CA ILE A 40 2.46 -6.30 2.11
C ILE A 40 2.30 -5.40 3.33
N THR A 41 1.56 -5.88 4.33
CA THR A 41 1.26 -5.13 5.56
C THR A 41 1.44 -6.00 6.79
N ASN A 42 1.82 -5.38 7.91
CA ASN A 42 1.70 -5.98 9.24
C ASN A 42 0.38 -5.50 9.87
N PRO A 43 -0.68 -6.33 9.89
CA PRO A 43 -2.00 -5.92 10.34
C PRO A 43 -2.06 -5.68 11.86
N LEU A 44 -3.04 -4.89 12.30
CA LEU A 44 -3.32 -4.71 13.72
C LEU A 44 -3.73 -6.05 14.37
N ARG A 45 -3.25 -6.28 15.59
CA ARG A 45 -3.52 -7.52 16.35
C ARG A 45 -4.99 -7.72 16.71
N ASP A 46 -5.77 -6.64 16.71
CA ASP A 46 -7.19 -6.64 17.07
C ASP A 46 -8.12 -6.87 15.87
N GLY A 47 -7.57 -7.11 14.67
CA GLY A 47 -8.34 -7.46 13.48
C GLY A 47 -8.99 -6.30 12.75
N ARG A 48 -8.82 -5.05 13.21
CA ARG A 48 -9.28 -3.88 12.44
C ARG A 48 -8.53 -3.80 11.10
N PRO A 49 -9.16 -3.27 10.03
CA PRO A 49 -8.55 -3.17 8.70
C PRO A 49 -7.53 -2.03 8.65
N ALA A 50 -6.44 -2.17 9.41
CA ALA A 50 -5.33 -1.26 9.39
C ALA A 50 -4.02 -1.98 9.68
N GLY A 51 -2.89 -1.33 9.38
CA GLY A 51 -1.58 -1.90 9.66
C GLY A 51 -0.41 -1.00 9.28
N HIS A 52 0.79 -1.48 9.54
CA HIS A 52 2.02 -0.84 9.07
C HIS A 52 2.32 -1.31 7.64
N LEU A 53 2.46 -0.37 6.70
CA LEU A 53 2.80 -0.70 5.32
C LEU A 53 4.27 -1.11 5.20
N VAL A 54 4.51 -2.38 4.88
CA VAL A 54 5.87 -2.92 4.71
C VAL A 54 6.41 -2.64 3.31
N GLY A 55 5.54 -2.81 2.30
CA GLY A 55 5.88 -2.49 0.93
C GLY A 55 4.66 -2.43 0.02
N ALA A 56 4.82 -1.73 -1.09
CA ALA A 56 3.80 -1.61 -2.13
C ALA A 56 4.43 -1.52 -3.51
N ILE A 57 3.73 -2.04 -4.52
CA ILE A 57 4.07 -1.86 -5.92
C ILE A 57 2.84 -1.39 -6.70
N LYS A 58 3.00 -0.31 -7.46
CA LYS A 58 1.99 0.24 -8.36
C LYS A 58 1.96 -0.53 -9.68
N ALA A 59 0.88 -0.37 -10.45
CA ALA A 59 0.78 -0.92 -11.80
C ALA A 59 1.88 -0.42 -12.76
N ASP A 60 2.35 0.82 -12.57
CA ASP A 60 3.45 1.42 -13.33
C ASP A 60 4.85 0.93 -12.90
N GLY A 61 4.93 0.04 -11.90
CA GLY A 61 6.16 -0.50 -11.35
C GLY A 61 6.83 0.36 -10.29
N ALA A 62 6.30 1.53 -9.93
CA ALA A 62 6.86 2.32 -8.84
C ALA A 62 6.65 1.64 -7.49
N THR A 63 7.67 1.70 -6.63
CA THR A 63 7.75 0.89 -5.40
C THR A 63 7.86 1.74 -4.14
N PHE A 64 7.25 1.26 -3.07
CA PHE A 64 7.43 1.74 -1.71
C PHE A 64 7.95 0.61 -0.83
N GLY A 65 8.91 0.91 0.06
CA GLY A 65 9.38 -0.05 1.07
C GLY A 65 9.99 -1.32 0.51
N ASN A 66 9.83 -2.45 1.22
CA ASN A 66 10.31 -3.75 0.78
C ASN A 66 9.28 -4.44 -0.13
N VAL A 67 9.62 -4.62 -1.42
CA VAL A 67 8.74 -5.23 -2.43
C VAL A 67 9.11 -6.67 -2.77
N GLU A 68 9.97 -7.31 -1.97
CA GLU A 68 10.31 -8.71 -2.18
C GLU A 68 9.05 -9.59 -2.18
N GLY A 69 8.86 -10.35 -3.27
CA GLY A 69 7.70 -11.22 -3.47
C GLY A 69 6.42 -10.52 -3.92
N LEU A 70 6.42 -9.18 -4.07
CA LEU A 70 5.29 -8.47 -4.66
C LEU A 70 5.32 -8.52 -6.19
N VAL A 71 4.14 -8.66 -6.79
CA VAL A 71 3.92 -8.58 -8.23
C VAL A 71 3.09 -7.32 -8.51
N PRO A 72 3.45 -6.49 -9.52
CA PRO A 72 2.61 -5.38 -9.95
C PRO A 72 1.19 -5.85 -10.24
N PRO A 73 0.17 -5.08 -9.86
CA PRO A 73 -1.20 -5.40 -10.27
C PRO A 73 -1.28 -5.33 -11.80
N THR A 74 -2.03 -6.25 -12.39
CA THR A 74 -2.35 -6.22 -13.83
C THR A 74 -3.07 -4.92 -14.14
N GLN A 75 -2.62 -4.19 -15.17
CA GLN A 75 -3.41 -3.08 -15.71
C GLN A 75 -4.63 -3.68 -16.43
N GLU A 76 -5.83 -3.34 -15.97
CA GLU A 76 -7.07 -3.62 -16.71
C GLU A 76 -7.20 -2.75 -17.97
#